data_AF-A0A2G4TZK3-F1
#
_entry.id   AF-A0A2G4TZK3-F1
#
_cell.length_a   1.000
_cell.length_b   1.000
_cell.length_c   1.000
_cell.angle_alpha   90.00
_cell.angle_beta   90.00
_cell.angle_gamma   90.00
#
_symmetry.space_group_name_H-M   'P 1'
#
loop_
_entity.id
_entity.type
_entity.pdbx_description
1 polymer ?
#
loop_
_entity_poly.entity_id
_entity_poly.type
_entity_poly.pdbx_seq_one_letter_code
_entity_poly.pdbx_strand_id
1 'polypeptide(L)'
;MHWKMLANFFSRIWHISPHSFWATWFMPAISLSIAAYGFYAFIERGMLPYLLMQVDFAFFDFEQSKTRFYLDFLAMTVLFAYLTRFLLWLMIFTVKKLKTTVLNLALRRL
;
A
#
# COMPACT_ATOMS: atom_id res chain seq x y z
N MET A 1 1.65 -13.97 16.28
CA MET A 1 0.59 -13.05 16.78
C MET A 1 -0.50 -12.96 15.73
N HIS A 2 -1.73 -13.33 16.09
CA HIS A 2 -2.85 -13.53 15.16
C HIS A 2 -3.54 -12.19 14.91
N TRP A 3 -3.74 -11.80 13.64
CA TRP A 3 -4.41 -10.54 13.23
C TRP A 3 -5.76 -10.31 13.93
N LYS A 4 -6.47 -11.41 14.25
CA LYS A 4 -7.73 -11.39 15.00
C LYS A 4 -7.60 -10.80 16.42
N MET A 5 -6.45 -10.99 17.08
CA MET A 5 -6.24 -10.51 18.44
C MET A 5 -5.99 -9.00 18.47
N LEU A 6 -5.27 -8.48 17.47
CA LEU A 6 -5.02 -7.04 17.32
C LEU A 6 -6.31 -6.29 16.94
N ALA A 7 -7.12 -6.86 16.03
CA ALA A 7 -8.41 -6.29 15.64
C ALA A 7 -9.40 -6.17 16.83
N ASN A 8 -9.44 -7.17 17.70
CA ASN A 8 -10.24 -7.11 18.93
C ASN A 8 -9.75 -6.02 19.90
N PHE A 9 -8.44 -5.80 19.99
CA PHE A 9 -7.87 -4.77 20.86
C PHE A 9 -8.23 -3.36 20.36
N PHE A 10 -8.11 -3.11 19.05
CA PHE A 10 -8.49 -1.83 18.45
C PHE A 10 -10.00 -1.58 18.49
N SER A 11 -10.83 -2.61 18.27
CA SER A 11 -12.29 -2.51 18.41
C SER A 11 -12.71 -2.05 19.80
N ARG A 12 -12.04 -2.55 20.84
CA ARG A 12 -12.36 -2.22 22.23
C ARG A 12 -11.96 -0.79 22.59
N ILE A 13 -10.88 -0.28 22.01
CA ILE A 13 -10.36 1.07 22.29
C ILE A 13 -11.17 2.15 21.58
N TRP A 14 -11.71 1.86 20.40
CA TRP A 14 -12.52 2.80 19.62
C TRP A 14 -14.01 2.73 19.93
N HIS A 15 -14.47 1.81 20.78
CA HIS A 15 -15.90 1.56 21.06
C HIS A 15 -16.74 1.38 19.78
N ILE A 16 -16.10 0.92 18.70
CA ILE A 16 -16.74 0.66 17.41
C ILE A 16 -17.09 -0.83 17.39
N SER A 17 -18.38 -1.11 17.21
CA SER A 17 -18.88 -2.48 17.16
C SER A 17 -18.15 -3.28 16.07
N PRO A 18 -17.54 -4.43 16.40
CA PRO A 18 -16.70 -5.20 15.47
C PRO A 18 -17.48 -5.88 14.33
N HIS A 19 -18.80 -5.64 14.23
CA HIS A 19 -19.71 -6.25 13.26
C HIS A 19 -20.53 -5.18 12.50
N SER A 20 -19.94 -4.04 12.18
CA SER A 20 -20.56 -3.14 11.23
C SER A 20 -20.00 -3.41 9.84
N PHE A 21 -20.86 -3.79 8.90
CA PHE A 21 -20.57 -3.86 7.45
C PHE A 21 -19.84 -2.59 6.97
N TRP A 22 -20.11 -1.47 7.66
CA TRP A 22 -19.44 -0.20 7.47
C TRP A 22 -17.95 -0.24 7.78
N ALA A 23 -17.50 -0.78 8.91
CA ALA A 23 -16.08 -0.77 9.26
C ALA A 23 -15.23 -1.62 8.28
N THR A 24 -15.79 -2.74 7.81
CA THR A 24 -15.10 -3.65 6.88
C THR A 24 -14.95 -3.07 5.47
N TRP A 25 -15.89 -2.22 5.03
CA TRP A 25 -15.89 -1.67 3.68
C TRP A 25 -15.43 -0.21 3.62
N PHE A 26 -15.85 0.64 4.56
CA PHE A 26 -15.48 2.05 4.59
C PHE A 26 -14.01 2.28 4.94
N MET A 27 -13.43 1.54 5.88
CA MET A 27 -12.02 1.71 6.21
C MET A 27 -11.10 1.46 4.99
N PRO A 28 -11.25 0.34 4.25
CA PRO A 28 -10.49 0.17 3.02
C PRO A 28 -10.85 1.18 1.94
N ALA A 29 -12.13 1.58 1.80
CA ALA A 29 -12.52 2.59 0.82
C ALA A 29 -11.84 3.94 1.08
N ILE A 30 -11.82 4.41 2.34
CA ILE A 30 -11.13 5.64 2.74
C ILE A 30 -9.64 5.52 2.46
N SER A 31 -9.02 4.41 2.85
CA SER A 31 -7.59 4.20 2.61
C SER A 31 -7.25 4.10 1.12
N LEU A 32 -8.16 3.57 0.29
CA LEU A 32 -8.02 3.53 -1.16
C LEU A 32 -8.15 4.93 -1.77
N SER A 33 -9.08 5.74 -1.29
CA SER A 33 -9.19 7.15 -1.69
C SER A 33 -7.94 7.95 -1.34
N ILE A 34 -7.37 7.72 -0.15
CA ILE A 34 -6.09 8.32 0.27
C ILE A 34 -4.95 7.85 -0.66
N ALA A 35 -4.89 6.57 -1.01
CA ALA A 35 -3.89 6.05 -1.93
C ALA A 35 -4.03 6.68 -3.34
N ALA A 36 -5.25 6.82 -3.85
CA ALA A 36 -5.52 7.48 -5.13
C ALA A 36 -5.09 8.95 -5.11
N TYR A 37 -5.34 9.66 -4.01
CA TYR A 37 -4.81 11.01 -3.82
C TYR A 37 -3.28 11.04 -3.78
N GLY A 38 -2.65 10.08 -3.10
CA GLY A 38 -1.20 9.93 -3.08
C GLY A 38 -0.60 9.74 -4.47
N PHE A 39 -1.29 9.03 -5.36
CA PHE A 39 -0.87 8.87 -6.76
C PHE A 39 -0.93 10.20 -7.52
N TYR A 40 -1.99 10.97 -7.32
CA TYR A 40 -2.12 12.30 -7.91
C TYR A 40 -0.99 13.23 -7.45
N ALA A 41 -0.77 13.31 -6.12
CA ALA A 41 0.29 14.13 -5.54
C ALA A 41 1.68 13.66 -6.01
N PHE A 42 1.87 12.36 -6.25
CA PHE A 42 3.13 11.79 -6.75
C PHE A 42 3.48 12.32 -8.15
N ILE A 43 2.48 12.44 -9.02
CA ILE A 43 2.63 12.99 -10.38
C ILE A 43 2.80 14.51 -10.32
N GLU A 44 1.94 15.21 -9.58
CA GLU A 44 1.96 16.68 -9.46
C GLU A 44 3.33 17.19 -8.95
N ARG A 45 3.91 16.49 -7.97
CA ARG A 45 5.22 16.84 -7.39
C ARG A 45 6.40 16.30 -8.18
N GLY A 46 6.18 15.52 -9.24
CA GLY A 46 7.26 14.93 -10.03
C GLY A 46 8.21 14.09 -9.20
N MET A 47 7.69 13.26 -8.29
CA MET A 47 8.49 12.48 -7.31
C MET A 47 9.31 11.34 -7.93
N LEU A 48 9.02 10.94 -9.18
CA LEU A 48 9.69 9.85 -9.89
C LEU A 48 11.23 10.06 -10.01
N PRO A 49 11.73 11.20 -10.55
CA PRO A 49 13.17 11.46 -10.62
C PRO A 49 13.83 11.51 -9.23
N TYR A 50 13.14 11.96 -8.18
CA TYR A 50 13.67 11.93 -6.81
C TYR A 50 13.87 10.49 -6.30
N LEU A 51 12.93 9.59 -6.58
CA LEU A 51 13.06 8.17 -6.22
C LEU A 51 14.18 7.47 -6.97
N LEU A 52 14.42 7.86 -8.22
CA LEU A 52 15.50 7.34 -9.05
C LEU A 52 16.84 8.01 -8.76
N MET A 53 16.92 8.83 -7.71
CA MET A 53 18.12 9.58 -7.33
C MET A 53 18.69 10.42 -8.48
N GLN A 54 17.83 10.89 -9.38
CA GLN A 54 18.22 11.77 -10.49
C GLN A 54 18.34 13.23 -10.05
N VAL A 55 17.87 13.56 -8.86
CA VAL A 55 17.92 14.91 -8.28
C VAL A 55 18.80 14.86 -7.03
N ASP A 56 19.93 15.58 -7.08
CA ASP A 56 20.93 15.59 -6.00
C ASP A 56 20.51 16.46 -4.81
N PHE A 57 19.60 17.43 -5.03
CA PHE A 57 19.16 18.37 -3.99
C PHE A 57 17.65 18.56 -3.97
N ALA A 58 16.99 18.01 -2.95
CA ALA A 58 15.61 18.31 -2.62
C ALA A 58 15.57 19.48 -1.61
N PHE A 59 15.56 20.72 -2.11
CA PHE A 59 15.36 21.88 -1.26
C PHE A 59 13.91 21.94 -0.79
N PHE A 60 13.73 22.05 0.53
CA PHE A 60 12.40 22.22 1.12
C PHE A 60 11.93 23.65 0.90
N ASP A 61 10.83 23.82 0.19
CA ASP A 61 10.23 25.13 -0.06
C ASP A 61 9.47 25.59 1.19
N PHE A 62 10.07 26.50 1.97
CA PHE A 62 9.54 26.96 3.25
C PHE A 62 8.30 27.85 3.13
N GLU A 63 7.98 28.32 1.92
CA GLU A 63 6.79 29.16 1.64
C GLU A 63 5.49 28.35 1.55
N GLN A 64 5.55 27.03 1.35
CA GLN A 64 4.34 26.20 1.32
C GLN A 64 3.84 25.84 2.72
N SER A 65 2.52 25.70 2.85
CA SER A 65 1.90 25.19 4.06
C SER A 65 2.46 23.79 4.39
N LYS A 66 3.21 23.71 5.50
CA LYS A 66 3.86 22.48 6.00
C LYS A 66 2.87 21.31 6.09
N THR A 67 1.61 21.60 6.42
CA THR A 67 0.57 20.57 6.57
C THR A 67 0.24 19.86 5.26
N ARG A 68 0.15 20.58 4.14
CA ARG A 68 -0.13 19.96 2.83
C ARG A 68 1.00 19.01 2.42
N PHE A 69 2.25 19.41 2.66
CA PHE A 69 3.40 18.55 2.38
C PHE A 69 3.34 17.22 3.15
N TYR A 70 3.05 17.27 4.46
CA TYR A 70 2.96 16.05 5.27
C TYR A 70 1.77 15.16 4.87
N LEU A 71 0.63 15.76 4.50
CA LEU A 71 -0.53 15.00 4.03
C LEU A 71 -0.22 14.28 2.71
N ASP A 72 0.41 14.98 1.77
CA ASP A 72 0.82 14.39 0.49
C ASP A 72 1.82 13.24 0.71
N PHE A 73 2.78 13.44 1.61
CA PHE A 73 3.76 12.40 1.97
C PHE A 73 3.09 11.17 2.63
N LEU A 74 2.15 11.37 3.55
CA LEU A 74 1.37 10.28 4.15
C LEU A 74 0.57 9.53 3.09
N ALA A 75 -0.09 10.25 2.18
CA ALA A 75 -0.86 9.65 1.11
C ALA A 75 0.01 8.80 0.16
N MET A 76 1.20 9.31 -0.19
CA MET A 76 2.18 8.55 -0.97
C MET A 76 2.66 7.31 -0.22
N THR A 77 2.91 7.41 1.08
CA THR A 77 3.33 6.26 1.90
C THR A 77 2.27 5.15 1.89
N VAL A 78 0.99 5.51 2.02
CA VAL A 78 -0.13 4.56 1.91
C VAL A 78 -0.18 3.93 0.52
N LEU A 79 0.01 4.70 -0.54
CA LEU A 79 0.10 4.18 -1.91
C LEU A 79 1.22 3.14 -2.06
N PHE A 80 2.43 3.44 -1.60
CA PHE A 80 3.56 2.49 -1.69
C PHE A 80 3.33 1.22 -0.86
N ALA A 81 2.62 1.32 0.27
CA ALA A 81 2.24 0.16 1.06
C ALA A 81 1.29 -0.77 0.27
N TYR A 82 0.28 -0.21 -0.42
CA TYR A 82 -0.60 -0.98 -1.30
C TYR A 82 0.13 -1.57 -2.49
N LEU A 83 1.02 -0.79 -3.13
CA LEU A 83 1.82 -1.25 -4.26
C LEU A 83 2.71 -2.43 -3.85
N THR A 84 3.39 -2.33 -2.71
CA THR A 84 4.23 -3.42 -2.17
C THR A 84 3.41 -4.67 -1.92
N ARG A 85 2.22 -4.53 -1.30
CA ARG A 85 1.32 -5.66 -1.07
C ARG A 85 0.88 -6.32 -2.37
N PHE A 86 0.55 -5.53 -3.39
CA PHE A 86 0.16 -6.04 -4.71
C PHE A 86 1.33 -6.76 -5.40
N LEU A 87 2.53 -6.18 -5.38
CA LEU A 87 3.74 -6.78 -5.94
C LEU A 87 4.10 -8.10 -5.26
N LEU A 88 4.03 -8.16 -3.93
CA LEU A 88 4.24 -9.40 -3.17
C LEU A 88 3.22 -10.47 -3.55
N TRP A 89 1.94 -10.09 -3.67
CA TRP A 89 0.89 -11.02 -4.10
C TRP A 89 1.15 -11.55 -5.51
N LEU A 90 1.53 -10.68 -6.45
CA LEU A 90 1.89 -11.04 -7.82
C LEU A 90 3.12 -11.96 -7.85
N MET A 91 4.16 -11.64 -7.09
CA MET A 91 5.37 -12.46 -6.98
C MET A 91 5.04 -13.86 -6.48
N ILE A 92 4.25 -13.98 -5.42
CA ILE A 92 3.82 -15.27 -4.88
C ILE A 92 3.00 -16.05 -5.91
N PHE A 93 2.13 -15.38 -6.66
CA PHE A 93 1.34 -16.02 -7.70
C PHE A 93 2.21 -16.58 -8.84
N THR A 94 3.19 -15.80 -9.29
CA THR A 94 4.15 -16.22 -10.33
C THR A 94 4.99 -17.41 -9.86
N VAL A 95 5.45 -17.42 -8.61
CA VAL A 95 6.21 -18.54 -8.03
C VAL A 95 5.37 -19.81 -7.96
N LYS A 96 4.10 -19.71 -7.53
CA LYS A 96 3.18 -20.86 -7.52
C LYS A 96 2.97 -21.42 -8.92
N LYS A 97 2.75 -20.54 -9.91
CA LYS A 97 2.56 -20.92 -11.30
C LYS A 97 3.77 -21.67 -11.85
N LEU A 98 4.98 -21.17 -11.59
CA LEU A 98 6.24 -21.78 -12.04
C LEU A 98 6.41 -23.20 -11.46
N LYS A 99 6.18 -23.39 -10.16
CA LYS A 99 6.34 -24.69 -9.50
C LYS A 99 5.37 -25.74 -10.07
N THR A 100 4.12 -25.36 -10.32
CA THR A 100 3.11 -26.26 -10.91
C THR A 100 3.46 -26.64 -12.36
N THR A 101 3.94 -25.69 -13.16
CA THR A 101 4.36 -25.96 -14.55
C THR A 101 5.55 -26.91 -14.62
N VAL A 102 6.56 -26.71 -13.76
CA VAL A 102 7.74 -27.59 -13.72
C VAL A 102 7.37 -29.00 -13.23
N LEU A 103 6.53 -29.13 -12.21
CA LEU A 103 6.08 -30.44 -11.70
C LEU A 103 5.31 -31.23 -12.76
N ASN A 104 4.41 -30.56 -13.50
CA ASN A 104 3.63 -31.20 -14.57
C ASN A 104 4.50 -31.62 -15.77
N LEU A 105 5.58 -30.90 -16.07
CA LEU A 105 6.54 -31.28 -17.10
C LEU A 105 7.40 -32.47 -16.67
N ALA A 106 7.78 -32.57 -15.39
CA ALA A 106 8.50 -33.72 -14.85
C ALA A 106 7.63 -34.99 -14.85
N LEU A 107 6.36 -34.88 -14.47
CA LEU A 107 5.40 -35.99 -14.47
C LEU A 107 5.04 -36.50 -15.88
N ARG A 108 5.09 -35.64 -16.90
CA ARG A 108 4.89 -36.02 -18.31
C ARG A 108 6.09 -36.70 -18.96
N ARG A 109 7.27 -36.65 -18.33
CA ARG A 109 8.52 -37.28 -18.84
C ARG A 109 8.82 -38.64 -18.19
N LEU A 110 8.00 -39.07 -17.23
CA LEU A 110 7.97 -40.41 -16.64
C LEU A 110 6.87 -41.22 -17.31
#